data_AF-A0A916I8U6-F1
#
_entry.id   AF-A0A916I8U6-F1
#
_cell.length_a   1.000
_cell.length_b   1.000
_cell.length_c   1.000
_cell.angle_alpha   90.00
_cell.angle_beta   90.00
_cell.angle_gamma   90.00
#
_symmetry.space_group_name_H-M   'P 1'
#
loop_
_entity.id
_entity.type
_entity.pdbx_description
1 polymer ?
#
loop_
_entity_poly.entity_id
_entity_poly.type
_entity_poly.pdbx_seq_one_letter_code
_entity_poly.pdbx_strand_id
1 'polypeptide(L)' 'MDDVFQIPETSVENILKSTPKAVRFFLDLHTACVGCGFARFCRLKDVITAYQLDEKLFLEKLAETIVQKP' A
#
# COMPACT_ATOMS: atom_id res chain seq x y z
N MET A 1 20.02 6.60 -7.22
CA MET A 1 20.12 5.27 -7.82
C MET A 1 19.63 4.27 -6.79
N ASP A 2 18.60 3.46 -6.94
CA ASP A 2 17.46 3.32 -7.85
C ASP A 2 16.58 2.27 -7.13
N ASP A 3 15.77 2.67 -6.14
CA ASP A 3 15.02 1.69 -5.31
C ASP A 3 13.55 2.08 -5.02
N VAL A 4 12.99 3.01 -5.81
CA VAL A 4 11.60 3.47 -5.61
C VAL A 4 10.62 2.83 -6.61
N PHE A 5 11.10 2.08 -7.60
CA PHE A 5 10.38 1.86 -8.87
C PHE A 5 9.59 0.54 -9.02
N GLN A 6 9.30 -0.20 -7.95
CA GLN A 6 8.47 -1.43 -8.03
C GLN A 6 7.32 -1.46 -7.00
N ILE A 7 7.17 -0.43 -6.17
CA ILE A 7 6.07 -0.30 -5.20
C ILE A 7 4.68 -0.50 -5.85
N PRO A 8 4.32 0.15 -6.96
CA PRO A 8 2.97 0.02 -7.53
C PRO A 8 2.61 -1.38 -8.04
N GLU A 9 3.60 -2.23 -8.30
CA GLU A 9 3.39 -3.62 -8.73
C GLU A 9 3.29 -4.62 -7.58
N THR A 10 3.64 -4.20 -6.36
CA THR A 10 3.56 -5.04 -5.16
C THR A 10 2.12 -5.28 -4.75
N SER A 11 1.82 -6.49 -4.28
CA SER A 11 0.50 -6.83 -3.74
C SER A 11 0.29 -6.21 -2.36
N VAL A 12 -0.96 -5.89 -2.02
CA VAL A 12 -1.29 -5.35 -0.70
C VAL A 12 -0.89 -6.33 0.40
N GLU A 13 -1.08 -7.63 0.19
CA GLU A 13 -0.65 -8.64 1.17
C GLU A 13 0.85 -8.58 1.47
N ASN A 14 1.70 -8.39 0.45
CA ASN A 14 3.15 -8.29 0.64
C ASN A 14 3.52 -7.06 1.47
N ILE A 15 2.83 -5.93 1.26
CA ILE A 15 3.02 -4.72 2.07
C ILE A 15 2.58 -4.97 3.51
N LEU A 16 1.40 -5.55 3.72
CA LEU A 16 0.86 -5.82 5.06
C LEU A 16 1.72 -6.83 5.85
N LYS A 17 2.29 -7.84 5.17
CA LYS A 17 3.20 -8.82 5.77
C LYS A 17 4.56 -8.21 6.12
N SER A 18 5.13 -7.42 5.21
CA SER A 18 6.45 -6.81 5.41
C SER A 18 6.42 -5.62 6.37
N THR A 19 5.30 -4.92 6.42
CA THR A 19 5.11 -3.70 7.23
C THR A 19 3.76 -3.76 7.96
N PRO A 20 3.69 -4.38 9.16
CA PRO A 20 2.44 -4.46 9.93
C PRO A 20 1.81 -3.10 10.26
N LYS A 21 2.63 -2.04 10.36
CA LYS A 21 2.14 -0.66 10.54
C LYS A 21 1.31 -0.15 9.36
N ALA A 22 1.52 -0.68 8.16
CA ALA A 22 0.74 -0.32 6.97
C ALA A 22 -0.73 -0.72 7.10
N VAL A 23 -1.09 -1.64 8.01
CA VAL A 23 -2.50 -1.93 8.34
C VAL A 23 -3.26 -0.65 8.66
N ARG A 24 -2.68 0.23 9.48
CA ARG A 24 -3.34 1.47 9.89
C ARG A 24 -3.52 2.42 8.70
N PHE A 25 -2.53 2.52 7.82
CA PHE A 25 -2.60 3.31 6.59
C PHE A 25 -3.79 2.90 5.70
N PHE A 26 -3.96 1.59 5.45
CA PHE A 26 -5.09 1.12 4.63
C PHE A 26 -6.45 1.30 5.30
N LEU A 27 -6.52 1.25 6.64
CA LEU A 27 -7.73 1.52 7.41
C LEU A 27 -8.08 3.01 7.43
N ASP A 28 -7.10 3.91 7.56
CA ASP A 28 -7.31 5.36 7.55
C ASP A 28 -7.75 5.85 6.16
N LEU A 29 -7.32 5.16 5.09
CA LEU A 29 -7.83 5.37 3.73
C LEU A 29 -9.18 4.70 3.46
N HIS A 30 -9.81 4.09 4.47
CA HIS A 30 -11.08 3.38 4.37
C HIS A 30 -11.12 2.30 3.28
N THR A 31 -9.97 1.68 3.00
CA THR A 31 -9.89 0.61 2.02
C THR A 31 -10.28 -0.74 2.64
N ALA A 32 -10.93 -1.58 1.85
CA ALA A 32 -11.26 -2.95 2.25
C ALA A 32 -10.07 -3.92 2.11
N CYS A 33 -8.83 -3.44 1.97
CA CYS A 33 -7.69 -4.31 1.68
C CYS A 33 -7.26 -5.15 2.89
N VAL A 34 -7.46 -4.65 4.11
CA VAL A 34 -7.08 -5.35 5.34
C VAL A 34 -8.03 -6.51 5.59
N GLY A 35 -7.49 -7.73 5.69
CA GLY A 35 -8.27 -8.96 5.90
C GLY A 35 -9.00 -9.48 4.65
N CYS A 36 -8.79 -8.84 3.49
CA CYS A 36 -9.40 -9.28 2.24
C CYS A 36 -8.66 -10.49 1.64
N GLY A 37 -9.39 -11.55 1.29
CA GLY A 37 -8.82 -12.73 0.64
C GLY A 37 -8.23 -12.48 -0.75
N PHE A 38 -8.54 -11.34 -1.36
CA PHE A 38 -7.96 -10.89 -2.64
C PHE A 38 -6.71 -10.02 -2.48
N ALA A 39 -6.32 -9.63 -1.26
CA ALA A 39 -5.16 -8.74 -1.03
C ALA A 39 -3.84 -9.29 -1.59
N ARG A 40 -3.71 -10.62 -1.73
CA ARG A 40 -2.57 -11.29 -2.36
C ARG A 40 -2.45 -11.05 -3.87
N PHE A 41 -3.56 -10.73 -4.53
CA PHE A 41 -3.63 -10.46 -5.97
C PHE A 41 -3.80 -8.97 -6.28
N CYS A 42 -4.40 -8.22 -5.35
CA CYS A 42 -4.63 -6.79 -5.52
C CYS A 42 -3.31 -6.03 -5.40
N ARG A 43 -2.90 -5.36 -6.47
CA ARG A 43 -1.71 -4.50 -6.49
C ARG A 43 -2.07 -3.12 -5.98
N LEU A 44 -1.07 -2.36 -5.53
CA LEU A 44 -1.30 -0.98 -5.07
C LEU A 44 -1.95 -0.10 -6.13
N LYS A 45 -1.57 -0.24 -7.41
CA LYS A 45 -2.23 0.48 -8.51
C LYS A 45 -3.73 0.18 -8.62
N ASP A 46 -4.14 -1.06 -8.31
CA ASP A 46 -5.54 -1.47 -8.38
C ASP A 46 -6.32 -0.84 -7.23
N VAL A 47 -5.71 -0.72 -6.05
CA VAL A 47 -6.28 0.02 -4.91
C VAL A 47 -6.45 1.49 -5.24
N ILE A 48 -5.39 2.14 -5.76
CA ILE A 48 -5.42 3.55 -6.14
C ILE A 48 -6.56 3.81 -7.14
N THR A 49 -6.68 2.96 -8.15
CA THR A 49 -7.73 3.08 -9.18
C THR A 49 -9.12 2.82 -8.62
N ALA A 50 -9.31 1.74 -7.84
CA ALA A 50 -10.62 1.34 -7.32
C ALA A 50 -11.19 2.34 -6.31
N TYR A 51 -10.33 2.97 -5.52
CA TYR A 51 -10.70 3.96 -4.51
C TYR A 51 -10.52 5.41 -4.98
N GLN A 52 -10.18 5.62 -6.26
CA GLN A 52 -9.96 6.95 -6.86
C GLN A 52 -9.00 7.83 -6.05
N LEU A 53 -7.91 7.23 -5.58
CA LEU A 53 -6.90 7.92 -4.78
C LEU A 53 -5.93 8.68 -5.69
N ASP A 54 -5.35 9.76 -5.16
CA ASP A 54 -4.23 10.42 -5.82
C ASP A 54 -2.99 9.52 -5.73
N GLU A 55 -2.50 9.06 -6.89
CA GLU A 55 -1.39 8.10 -6.97
C GLU A 55 -0.13 8.63 -6.27
N LYS A 56 0.20 9.91 -6.51
CA LYS A 56 1.44 10.50 -5.99
C LYS A 56 1.37 10.60 -4.46
N LEU A 57 0.30 11.17 -3.92
CA LEU A 57 0.10 11.31 -2.48
C LEU A 57 -0.01 9.95 -1.79
N PHE A 58 -0.63 8.96 -2.43
CA PHE A 58 -0.72 7.60 -1.89
C PHE A 58 0.67 6.98 -1.76
N LEU A 59 1.48 7.03 -2.81
CA LEU A 59 2.83 6.45 -2.81
C LEU A 59 3.76 7.20 -1.86
N GLU A 60 3.69 8.52 -1.78
CA GLU A 60 4.45 9.33 -0.82
C GLU A 60 4.12 8.92 0.62
N LYS A 61 2.84 8.90 1.01
CA LYS A 61 2.42 8.52 2.37
C LYS A 61 2.73 7.07 2.70
N LEU A 62 2.62 6.18 1.73
CA LEU A 62 2.98 4.78 1.91
C LEU A 62 4.48 4.63 2.12
N ALA A 63 5.31 5.32 1.32
CA ALA A 63 6.75 5.33 1.49
C ALA A 63 7.14 5.88 2.88
N GLU A 64 6.52 6.96 3.35
CA GLU A 64 6.71 7.46 4.72
C GLU A 64 6.37 6.40 5.78
N THR A 65 5.29 5.66 5.58
CA THR A 65 4.86 4.58 6.49
C THR A 65 5.85 3.41 6.54
N ILE A 66 6.51 3.11 5.42
CA ILE A 66 7.50 2.03 5.30
C ILE A 66 8.89 2.48 5.83
N VAL A 67 9.29 3.72 5.55
CA VAL A 67 10.61 4.27 5.92
C VAL A 67 10.72 4.60 7.41
N GLN A 68 9.60 4.85 8.11
CA GLN A 68 9.58 4.98 9.57
C GLN A 68 9.84 3.64 10.29
N LYS A 69 11.09 3.18 10.15
CA LYS A 69 11.72 2.15 11.00
C LYS A 69 11.93 2.79 12.40
N PRO A 70 11.53 2.13 13.50
CA PRO A 70 11.95 2.58 14.83
C PRO A 70 13.48 2.55 14.96
#